data_AF-A0A7Y7C9M8-F1
#
_entry.id   AF-A0A7Y7C9M8-F1
#
_cell.length_a   1.000
_cell.length_b   1.000
_cell.length_c   1.000
_cell.angle_alpha   90.00
_cell.angle_beta   90.00
_cell.angle_gamma   90.00
#
_symmetry.space_group_name_H-M   'P 1'
#
loop_
_entity.id
_entity.type
_entity.pdbx_description
1 polymer ?
#
loop_
_entity_poly.entity_id
_entity_poly.type
_entity_poly.pdbx_seq_one_letter_code
_entity_poly.pdbx_strand_id
1 'polypeptide(L)'
;MSLVRLAPALLLGAFLVVNPSTAQAQSNDNPDNPECLGDSCGRPQEEGGGCGCGCGGSVWVNYTDDGDTLAYTDDADGDGRADDRDNCPFASNRDQTDSDGDGVGNVCDNCSGLSNFQQRDADGDGVGDDCDPDQDNDGVANAADNCPLIPNRDQSNLDSDALGDVCDPDDDNDGVPDGADNCPRLANPDQVMPADGSQCRVDADGDNISDNGDNCPGIANPDQSDKDNDGLGDACDADIDDDSILNEADNCRDVANRDQADDDRDGLGDACDSLYCLVVDPTQKDKCLDPKSPFTVSAGGTMRLEKSGDTLRPPLFANRNGAAMEYRWTVTRRPDGSNAVVENPQGAVTLSRNWQYTYVDGSVPNFVPDTEGTYELTVEARLAFADRVFPDSRVATSTLVLTVGKGDDEGSNCSSVPAGFSATALGAALLGVLMRRRRREQ
;
A
#
# COMPACT_ATOMS: atom_id res chain seq x y z
N MET A 1 -70.61 26.59 20.46
CA MET A 1 -70.97 25.77 19.29
C MET A 1 -69.71 25.00 18.92
N SER A 2 -69.39 23.87 19.55
CA SER A 2 -69.98 22.54 19.33
C SER A 2 -70.25 22.26 17.86
N LEU A 3 -69.37 21.48 17.21
CA LEU A 3 -69.75 20.20 16.62
C LEU A 3 -68.50 19.36 16.32
N VAL A 4 -68.34 18.36 17.17
CA VAL A 4 -67.50 17.17 17.02
C VAL A 4 -68.08 16.30 15.90
N ARG A 5 -67.21 15.70 15.07
CA ARG A 5 -67.46 14.39 14.44
C ARG A 5 -66.21 13.51 14.56
N LEU A 6 -66.39 12.40 15.27
CA LEU A 6 -65.47 11.28 15.41
C LEU A 6 -65.41 10.45 14.12
N ALA A 7 -64.25 9.87 13.84
CA ALA A 7 -64.00 8.42 13.64
C ALA A 7 -62.51 8.18 13.27
N PRO A 8 -61.97 6.96 13.38
CA PRO A 8 -61.73 6.17 14.59
C PRO A 8 -60.22 5.93 14.82
N ALA A 9 -59.86 5.58 16.05
CA ALA A 9 -58.50 5.15 16.41
C ALA A 9 -58.14 3.82 15.74
N LEU A 10 -57.00 3.80 15.03
CA LEU A 10 -56.23 2.61 14.73
C LEU A 10 -54.80 2.89 15.18
N LEU A 11 -54.48 2.40 16.39
CA LEU A 11 -53.10 2.15 16.81
C LEU A 11 -52.53 1.08 15.87
N LEU A 12 -51.84 1.48 14.81
CA LEU A 12 -50.80 0.63 14.23
C LEU A 12 -49.50 1.00 14.92
N GLY A 13 -49.07 0.13 15.84
CA GLY A 13 -47.65 0.01 16.11
C GLY A 13 -46.99 -0.38 14.80
N ALA A 14 -46.18 0.51 14.24
CA ALA A 14 -45.26 0.16 13.18
C ALA A 14 -44.23 -0.80 13.79
N PHE A 15 -44.52 -2.09 13.72
CA PHE A 15 -43.48 -3.09 13.66
C PHE A 15 -42.68 -2.78 12.40
N LEU A 16 -41.42 -2.38 12.58
CA LEU A 16 -40.39 -2.49 11.56
C LEU A 16 -40.26 -3.97 11.21
N VAL A 17 -41.09 -4.42 10.26
CA VAL A 17 -40.81 -5.63 9.49
C VAL A 17 -39.84 -5.18 8.41
N VAL A 18 -38.56 -5.32 8.69
CA VAL A 18 -37.52 -5.25 7.68
C VAL A 18 -37.79 -6.43 6.73
N ASN A 19 -38.29 -6.16 5.52
CA ASN A 19 -38.27 -7.12 4.43
C ASN A 19 -36.79 -7.31 4.04
N PRO A 20 -36.18 -8.50 4.21
CA PRO A 20 -34.88 -8.78 3.63
C PRO A 20 -35.12 -9.25 2.21
N SER A 21 -35.22 -8.33 1.26
CA SER A 21 -35.40 -8.68 -0.15
C SER A 21 -34.69 -7.72 -1.07
N THR A 22 -33.42 -7.44 -0.79
CA THR A 22 -32.41 -7.03 -1.79
C THR A 22 -31.02 -7.40 -1.26
N ALA A 23 -30.78 -8.69 -1.10
CA ALA A 23 -29.43 -9.24 -1.19
C ALA A 23 -29.54 -10.38 -2.19
N GLN A 24 -29.20 -10.11 -3.45
CA GLN A 24 -29.07 -11.16 -4.46
C GLN A 24 -27.74 -11.86 -4.18
N ALA A 25 -27.78 -13.01 -3.50
CA ALA A 25 -26.71 -13.99 -3.61
C ALA A 25 -26.75 -14.52 -5.05
N GLN A 26 -25.66 -14.34 -5.80
CA GLN A 26 -25.55 -14.82 -7.17
C GLN A 26 -25.60 -16.36 -7.22
N SER A 27 -26.35 -16.89 -8.18
CA SER A 27 -26.53 -18.33 -8.42
C SER A 27 -25.36 -18.94 -9.20
N ASN A 28 -25.20 -20.26 -9.08
CA ASN A 28 -24.19 -21.14 -9.70
C ASN A 28 -24.07 -21.12 -11.24
N ASP A 29 -24.72 -20.18 -11.93
CA ASP A 29 -24.71 -20.06 -13.39
C ASP A 29 -23.98 -18.80 -13.88
N ASN A 30 -23.20 -18.12 -13.03
CA ASN A 30 -22.37 -16.99 -13.44
C ASN A 30 -21.05 -17.51 -14.06
N PRO A 31 -20.81 -17.32 -15.37
CA PRO A 31 -19.57 -17.75 -16.03
C PRO A 31 -18.32 -16.99 -15.56
N ASP A 32 -18.47 -15.89 -14.82
CA ASP A 32 -17.36 -15.04 -14.34
C ASP A 32 -16.92 -15.33 -12.90
N ASN A 33 -17.35 -16.47 -12.31
CA ASN A 33 -16.83 -16.94 -11.04
C ASN A 33 -15.97 -18.21 -11.20
N PRO A 34 -14.62 -18.08 -11.31
CA PRO A 34 -13.73 -19.22 -11.39
C PRO A 34 -13.59 -19.99 -10.06
N GLU A 35 -14.16 -19.53 -8.94
CA GLU A 35 -13.98 -20.13 -7.62
C GLU A 35 -14.95 -21.27 -7.29
N CYS A 36 -15.92 -21.58 -8.16
CA CYS A 36 -16.86 -22.68 -7.95
C CYS A 36 -16.59 -23.89 -8.85
N LEU A 37 -15.55 -24.67 -8.52
CA LEU A 37 -15.34 -26.00 -9.09
C LEU A 37 -15.86 -27.10 -8.15
N GLY A 38 -17.17 -27.38 -8.21
CA GLY A 38 -17.78 -28.60 -7.67
C GLY A 38 -18.82 -28.43 -6.55
N ASP A 39 -19.28 -29.55 -6.01
CA ASP A 39 -20.44 -29.67 -5.10
C ASP A 39 -20.24 -29.13 -3.66
N SER A 40 -19.16 -28.39 -3.38
CA SER A 40 -18.78 -27.96 -2.03
C SER A 40 -19.12 -26.50 -1.70
N CYS A 41 -19.89 -25.80 -2.54
CA CYS A 41 -20.40 -24.48 -2.19
C CYS A 41 -21.67 -24.60 -1.31
N GLY A 42 -21.69 -23.86 -0.19
CA GLY A 42 -22.79 -23.90 0.77
C GLY A 42 -24.13 -23.49 0.14
N ARG A 43 -25.17 -24.29 0.34
CA ARG A 43 -26.52 -23.99 -0.18
C ARG A 43 -27.28 -23.05 0.78
N PRO A 44 -27.96 -21.99 0.32
CA PRO A 44 -28.66 -21.03 1.19
C PRO A 44 -29.98 -21.54 1.82
N GLN A 45 -30.26 -22.85 1.80
CA GLN A 45 -31.63 -23.36 1.92
C GLN A 45 -31.85 -24.38 3.04
N GLU A 46 -31.18 -24.22 4.18
CA GLU A 46 -31.55 -24.90 5.42
C GLU A 46 -31.97 -23.88 6.49
N GLU A 47 -33.29 -23.72 6.62
CA GLU A 47 -33.94 -23.02 7.72
C GLU A 47 -33.60 -23.71 9.06
N GLY A 48 -32.96 -22.97 9.97
CA GLY A 48 -32.61 -23.45 11.31
C GLY A 48 -33.84 -23.73 12.17
N GLY A 49 -34.25 -25.01 12.21
CA GLY A 49 -35.18 -25.54 13.20
C GLY A 49 -34.57 -25.59 14.60
N GLY A 50 -35.31 -25.09 15.59
CA GLY A 50 -34.89 -25.12 16.99
C GLY A 50 -34.96 -26.51 17.61
N CYS A 51 -33.99 -26.83 18.46
CA CYS A 51 -34.05 -27.77 19.58
C CYS A 51 -32.91 -27.44 20.57
N GLY A 52 -33.19 -27.56 21.88
CA GLY A 52 -32.32 -27.10 22.95
C GLY A 52 -30.97 -27.81 23.04
N CYS A 53 -29.96 -27.02 23.44
CA CYS A 53 -28.57 -27.40 23.72
C CYS A 53 -27.74 -27.78 22.47
N GLY A 54 -27.25 -26.78 21.73
CA GLY A 54 -26.28 -26.96 20.65
C GLY A 54 -26.15 -25.71 19.79
N CYS A 55 -24.93 -25.45 19.30
CA CYS A 55 -24.43 -24.20 18.72
C CYS A 55 -25.17 -23.71 17.47
N GLY A 56 -25.28 -22.38 17.33
CA GLY A 56 -25.83 -21.73 16.14
C GLY A 56 -25.81 -20.21 16.29
N GLY A 57 -24.69 -19.66 16.74
CA GLY A 57 -24.44 -18.22 16.60
C GLY A 57 -24.07 -17.98 15.15
N SER A 58 -24.89 -17.21 14.43
CA SER A 58 -24.49 -16.55 13.20
C SER A 58 -23.18 -15.81 13.46
N VAL A 59 -22.07 -16.38 12.98
CA VAL A 59 -20.81 -15.66 12.90
C VAL A 59 -21.03 -14.61 11.83
N TRP A 60 -21.18 -13.36 12.25
CA TRP A 60 -20.84 -12.24 11.41
C TRP A 60 -19.36 -12.39 11.11
N VAL A 61 -19.06 -12.89 9.92
CA VAL A 61 -17.72 -12.92 9.38
C VAL A 61 -17.42 -11.49 8.94
N ASN A 62 -16.97 -10.66 9.88
CA ASN A 62 -16.21 -9.47 9.53
C ASN A 62 -14.75 -9.92 9.45
N TYR A 63 -14.17 -9.84 8.25
CA TYR A 63 -12.80 -10.22 7.90
C TYR A 63 -12.49 -11.73 8.01
N THR A 64 -12.95 -12.50 7.02
CA THR A 64 -12.17 -13.66 6.53
C THR A 64 -11.60 -13.29 5.17
N ASP A 65 -10.49 -12.57 5.18
CA ASP A 65 -9.53 -12.58 4.06
C ASP A 65 -8.42 -13.62 4.29
N ASP A 66 -8.59 -14.54 5.25
CA ASP A 66 -7.73 -15.73 5.39
C ASP A 66 -8.21 -16.86 4.45
N GLY A 67 -8.57 -16.51 3.22
CA GLY A 67 -8.96 -17.45 2.16
C GLY A 67 -7.75 -17.94 1.39
N ASP A 68 -7.44 -19.23 1.51
CA ASP A 68 -6.57 -20.02 0.62
C ASP A 68 -7.12 -20.03 -0.84
N THR A 69 -7.14 -18.87 -1.49
CA THR A 69 -7.47 -18.71 -2.91
C THR A 69 -6.42 -17.80 -3.51
N LEU A 70 -5.37 -18.42 -4.08
CA LEU A 70 -4.47 -17.86 -5.10
C LEU A 70 -4.42 -16.33 -5.14
N ALA A 71 -3.88 -15.70 -4.10
CA ALA A 71 -3.52 -14.30 -4.14
C ALA A 71 -2.55 -14.11 -5.31
N TYR A 72 -3.02 -13.41 -6.34
CA TYR A 72 -2.17 -12.98 -7.44
C TYR A 72 -1.05 -12.12 -6.84
N THR A 73 0.15 -12.31 -7.35
CA THR A 73 1.39 -11.69 -6.83
C THR A 73 1.55 -10.23 -7.26
N ASP A 74 0.44 -9.59 -7.54
CA ASP A 74 0.26 -8.35 -8.30
C ASP A 74 -1.15 -7.90 -7.89
N ASP A 75 -1.33 -7.54 -6.62
CA ASP A 75 -2.61 -7.09 -5.99
C ASP A 75 -2.17 -6.15 -4.87
N ALA A 76 -1.80 -4.93 -5.27
CA ALA A 76 -1.07 -3.99 -4.42
C ALA A 76 -1.95 -3.43 -3.29
N ASP A 77 -3.25 -3.26 -3.53
CA ASP A 77 -4.18 -2.72 -2.53
C ASP A 77 -4.96 -3.78 -1.74
N GLY A 78 -4.88 -5.06 -2.14
CA GLY A 78 -5.47 -6.18 -1.43
C GLY A 78 -6.99 -6.29 -1.56
N ASP A 79 -7.57 -5.74 -2.62
CA ASP A 79 -9.02 -5.80 -2.85
C ASP A 79 -9.52 -7.11 -3.50
N GLY A 80 -8.57 -7.96 -3.92
CA GLY A 80 -8.80 -9.24 -4.58
C GLY A 80 -8.85 -9.17 -6.10
N ARG A 81 -8.43 -8.05 -6.71
CA ARG A 81 -8.12 -7.91 -8.13
C ARG A 81 -6.62 -7.96 -8.33
N ALA A 82 -6.22 -8.48 -9.50
CA ALA A 82 -4.81 -8.44 -9.85
C ALA A 82 -4.51 -7.08 -10.51
N ASP A 83 -3.38 -6.44 -10.25
CA ASP A 83 -2.99 -5.11 -10.75
C ASP A 83 -3.15 -5.02 -12.28
N ASP A 84 -2.85 -6.10 -13.02
CA ASP A 84 -3.02 -6.18 -14.48
C ASP A 84 -4.49 -6.17 -14.97
N ARG A 85 -5.44 -6.27 -14.04
CA ARG A 85 -6.90 -6.32 -14.25
C ARG A 85 -7.65 -5.45 -13.24
N ASP A 86 -6.94 -4.58 -12.56
CA ASP A 86 -7.48 -3.65 -11.60
C ASP A 86 -7.51 -2.25 -12.23
N ASN A 87 -8.67 -1.64 -12.31
CA ASN A 87 -8.81 -0.26 -12.78
C ASN A 87 -8.45 0.78 -11.71
N CYS A 88 -8.16 0.37 -10.48
CA CYS A 88 -7.50 1.16 -9.44
C CYS A 88 -6.49 0.33 -8.64
N PRO A 89 -5.32 -0.05 -9.21
CA PRO A 89 -4.37 -0.97 -8.56
C PRO A 89 -3.86 -0.59 -7.17
N PHE A 90 -4.03 0.69 -6.79
CA PHE A 90 -3.55 1.24 -5.51
C PHE A 90 -4.69 1.71 -4.60
N ALA A 91 -5.96 1.52 -4.99
CA ALA A 91 -7.11 2.00 -4.24
C ALA A 91 -8.28 1.02 -4.27
N SER A 92 -8.47 0.31 -3.15
CA SER A 92 -9.36 -0.84 -3.05
C SER A 92 -10.77 -0.58 -3.60
N ASN A 93 -11.11 -1.26 -4.70
CA ASN A 93 -12.37 -1.10 -5.42
C ASN A 93 -12.82 -2.41 -6.09
N ARG A 94 -13.11 -3.43 -5.28
CA ARG A 94 -13.44 -4.79 -5.73
C ARG A 94 -14.56 -4.87 -6.78
N ASP A 95 -15.48 -3.91 -6.76
CA ASP A 95 -16.60 -3.80 -7.70
C ASP A 95 -16.19 -3.30 -9.09
N GLN A 96 -15.01 -2.68 -9.21
CA GLN A 96 -14.39 -2.17 -10.44
C GLN A 96 -15.33 -1.21 -11.17
N THR A 97 -16.10 -0.41 -10.42
CA THR A 97 -17.03 0.54 -11.03
C THR A 97 -16.23 1.62 -11.77
N ASP A 98 -16.51 1.76 -13.06
CA ASP A 98 -15.95 2.75 -13.98
C ASP A 98 -17.13 3.32 -14.78
N SER A 99 -17.48 4.57 -14.52
CA SER A 99 -18.76 5.15 -14.97
C SER A 99 -18.68 5.75 -16.36
N ASP A 100 -17.53 6.26 -16.76
CA ASP A 100 -17.31 6.88 -18.06
C ASP A 100 -16.56 5.97 -19.06
N GLY A 101 -16.01 4.85 -18.58
CA GLY A 101 -15.45 3.77 -19.37
C GLY A 101 -14.05 4.07 -19.89
N ASP A 102 -13.28 4.90 -19.20
CA ASP A 102 -11.95 5.31 -19.63
C ASP A 102 -10.83 4.34 -19.22
N GLY A 103 -11.13 3.40 -18.32
CA GLY A 103 -10.20 2.40 -17.80
C GLY A 103 -9.62 2.72 -16.42
N VAL A 104 -9.98 3.85 -15.81
CA VAL A 104 -9.68 4.23 -14.42
C VAL A 104 -10.96 4.06 -13.60
N GLY A 105 -10.88 3.40 -12.44
CA GLY A 105 -12.05 3.14 -11.62
C GLY A 105 -12.50 4.39 -10.84
N ASN A 106 -13.80 4.53 -10.60
CA ASN A 106 -14.40 5.67 -9.89
C ASN A 106 -13.74 6.04 -8.54
N VAL A 107 -13.09 5.08 -7.86
CA VAL A 107 -12.46 5.28 -6.55
C VAL A 107 -11.13 6.02 -6.67
N CYS A 108 -10.45 5.91 -7.80
CA CYS A 108 -9.16 6.53 -8.09
C CYS A 108 -9.21 7.47 -9.32
N ASP A 109 -10.41 7.77 -9.81
CA ASP A 109 -10.64 8.64 -10.97
C ASP A 109 -10.95 10.07 -10.51
N ASN A 110 -10.03 10.99 -10.81
CA ASN A 110 -10.16 12.41 -10.49
C ASN A 110 -11.20 13.16 -11.35
N CYS A 111 -11.77 12.51 -12.38
CA CYS A 111 -12.92 12.98 -13.14
C CYS A 111 -13.94 11.88 -13.45
N SER A 112 -14.37 11.10 -12.44
CA SER A 112 -15.34 9.97 -12.53
C SER A 112 -16.62 10.05 -13.40
N GLY A 113 -16.96 11.20 -13.98
CA GLY A 113 -18.06 11.36 -14.93
C GLY A 113 -17.62 11.76 -16.35
N LEU A 114 -16.32 11.87 -16.61
CA LEU A 114 -15.73 12.36 -17.85
C LEU A 114 -14.40 11.64 -18.12
N SER A 115 -14.40 10.81 -19.15
CA SER A 115 -13.24 10.04 -19.59
C SER A 115 -11.97 10.88 -19.74
N ASN A 116 -10.97 10.57 -18.91
CA ASN A 116 -9.69 11.26 -18.80
C ASN A 116 -8.58 10.28 -18.37
N PHE A 117 -8.39 9.19 -19.13
CA PHE A 117 -7.44 8.10 -18.82
C PHE A 117 -6.02 8.53 -18.37
N GLN A 118 -5.57 9.73 -18.73
CA GLN A 118 -4.26 10.25 -18.33
C GLN A 118 -4.23 10.82 -16.90
N GLN A 119 -5.39 11.08 -16.29
CA GLN A 119 -5.56 11.53 -14.91
C GLN A 119 -4.67 12.74 -14.57
N ARG A 120 -4.50 13.66 -15.52
CA ARG A 120 -3.77 14.90 -15.28
C ARG A 120 -4.54 15.77 -14.28
N ASP A 121 -3.81 16.44 -13.43
CA ASP A 121 -4.29 17.26 -12.32
C ASP A 121 -3.20 18.30 -12.04
N ALA A 122 -3.21 19.40 -12.78
CA ALA A 122 -2.09 20.34 -12.83
C ALA A 122 -1.83 21.07 -11.50
N ASP A 123 -2.84 21.21 -10.64
CA ASP A 123 -2.69 21.78 -9.30
C ASP A 123 -2.73 20.75 -8.16
N GLY A 124 -3.08 19.49 -8.47
CA GLY A 124 -3.09 18.39 -7.52
C GLY A 124 -4.22 18.46 -6.49
N ASP A 125 -5.27 19.25 -6.71
CA ASP A 125 -6.36 19.38 -5.74
C ASP A 125 -7.28 18.15 -5.65
N GLY A 126 -7.04 17.16 -6.53
CA GLY A 126 -7.77 15.91 -6.64
C GLY A 126 -8.93 15.96 -7.65
N VAL A 127 -9.09 17.08 -8.37
CA VAL A 127 -10.02 17.24 -9.48
C VAL A 127 -9.21 17.30 -10.78
N GLY A 128 -9.43 16.35 -11.69
CA GLY A 128 -8.61 16.28 -12.90
C GLY A 128 -8.85 17.45 -13.87
N ASP A 129 -7.83 17.77 -14.66
CA ASP A 129 -7.84 18.90 -15.60
C ASP A 129 -9.11 18.93 -16.47
N ASP A 130 -9.53 17.76 -16.94
CA ASP A 130 -10.64 17.65 -17.90
C ASP A 130 -12.00 18.06 -17.29
N CYS A 131 -12.13 18.01 -15.97
CA CYS A 131 -13.33 18.39 -15.24
C CYS A 131 -13.15 19.59 -14.28
N ASP A 132 -11.94 20.12 -14.17
CA ASP A 132 -11.64 21.29 -13.33
C ASP A 132 -12.00 22.62 -14.04
N PRO A 133 -12.76 23.54 -13.41
CA PRO A 133 -13.05 24.86 -13.94
C PRO A 133 -11.89 25.90 -13.88
N ASP A 134 -10.84 25.62 -13.11
CA ASP A 134 -9.67 26.43 -12.77
C ASP A 134 -8.45 25.50 -12.57
N GLN A 135 -7.95 24.92 -13.67
CA GLN A 135 -7.03 23.77 -13.71
C GLN A 135 -5.69 23.95 -12.97
N ASP A 136 -5.29 25.19 -12.69
CA ASP A 136 -4.05 25.52 -11.98
C ASP A 136 -4.30 26.23 -10.64
N ASN A 137 -5.57 26.35 -10.22
CA ASN A 137 -6.05 26.98 -9.00
C ASN A 137 -5.45 28.38 -8.69
N ASP A 138 -5.07 29.16 -9.71
CA ASP A 138 -4.49 30.50 -9.53
C ASP A 138 -5.54 31.59 -9.16
N GLY A 139 -6.83 31.23 -9.33
CA GLY A 139 -8.00 32.06 -9.11
C GLY A 139 -8.58 32.71 -10.38
N VAL A 140 -8.13 32.34 -11.57
CA VAL A 140 -8.55 32.82 -12.88
C VAL A 140 -9.06 31.64 -13.72
N ALA A 141 -10.37 31.39 -13.69
CA ALA A 141 -10.97 30.28 -14.43
C ALA A 141 -10.51 30.14 -15.90
N ASN A 142 -10.30 28.90 -16.36
CA ASN A 142 -9.69 28.49 -17.65
C ASN A 142 -10.11 29.29 -18.89
N ALA A 143 -11.35 29.76 -18.95
CA ALA A 143 -11.88 30.51 -20.10
C ALA A 143 -11.43 31.98 -20.16
N ALA A 144 -10.95 32.52 -19.04
CA ALA A 144 -10.41 33.86 -18.90
C ALA A 144 -8.88 33.87 -18.74
N ASP A 145 -8.31 32.68 -18.56
CA ASP A 145 -6.89 32.46 -18.33
C ASP A 145 -6.10 32.40 -19.64
N ASN A 146 -4.98 33.11 -19.70
CA ASN A 146 -4.04 33.04 -20.81
C ASN A 146 -2.97 31.93 -20.65
N CYS A 147 -2.88 31.28 -19.48
CA CYS A 147 -2.05 30.09 -19.22
C CYS A 147 -2.78 29.04 -18.36
N PRO A 148 -3.83 28.37 -18.87
CA PRO A 148 -4.74 27.53 -18.09
C PRO A 148 -4.15 26.32 -17.34
N LEU A 149 -2.86 26.04 -17.43
CA LEU A 149 -2.22 24.89 -16.77
C LEU A 149 -1.01 25.34 -15.92
N ILE A 150 -0.73 26.64 -15.84
CA ILE A 150 0.46 27.19 -15.17
C ILE A 150 0.03 28.44 -14.38
N PRO A 151 0.08 28.40 -13.04
CA PRO A 151 -0.46 29.46 -12.20
C PRO A 151 0.12 30.84 -12.52
N ASN A 152 -0.71 31.77 -13.01
CA ASN A 152 -0.29 33.14 -13.36
C ASN A 152 -1.37 34.18 -13.07
N ARG A 153 -1.70 34.32 -11.78
CA ARG A 153 -2.78 35.17 -11.29
C ARG A 153 -2.74 36.64 -11.77
N ASP A 154 -1.57 37.14 -12.16
CA ASP A 154 -1.39 38.49 -12.68
C ASP A 154 -1.75 38.64 -14.16
N GLN A 155 -1.86 37.52 -14.89
CA GLN A 155 -2.28 37.40 -16.30
C GLN A 155 -1.44 38.30 -17.21
N SER A 156 -0.13 38.32 -16.93
CA SER A 156 0.86 39.04 -17.72
C SER A 156 0.93 38.47 -19.15
N ASN A 157 1.07 39.37 -20.12
CA ASN A 157 1.07 39.09 -21.55
C ASN A 157 1.70 40.30 -22.26
N LEU A 158 3.03 40.28 -22.37
CA LEU A 158 3.87 41.38 -22.77
C LEU A 158 3.65 41.79 -24.23
N ASP A 159 3.49 40.80 -25.10
CA ASP A 159 3.36 40.99 -26.54
C ASP A 159 1.88 41.05 -27.01
N SER A 160 0.95 40.74 -26.10
CA SER A 160 -0.50 40.69 -26.30
C SER A 160 -0.96 39.64 -27.30
N ASP A 161 -0.30 38.48 -27.36
CA ASP A 161 -0.74 37.34 -28.14
C ASP A 161 -1.77 36.45 -27.38
N ALA A 162 -1.95 35.19 -27.79
CA ALA A 162 -2.92 34.30 -27.15
C ALA A 162 -2.40 33.63 -25.87
N LEU A 163 -1.08 33.57 -25.67
CA LEU A 163 -0.42 32.96 -24.54
C LEU A 163 -0.07 34.04 -23.51
N GLY A 164 0.02 33.65 -22.24
CA GLY A 164 0.55 34.51 -21.19
C GLY A 164 2.05 34.31 -21.01
N ASP A 165 2.66 35.27 -20.35
CA ASP A 165 4.11 35.37 -20.15
C ASP A 165 4.75 34.10 -19.51
N VAL A 166 4.00 33.29 -18.77
CA VAL A 166 4.54 32.07 -18.15
C VAL A 166 4.46 30.82 -19.04
N CYS A 167 3.64 30.86 -20.10
CA CYS A 167 3.39 29.73 -21.00
C CYS A 167 3.66 30.07 -22.48
N ASP A 168 4.12 31.29 -22.76
CA ASP A 168 4.61 31.72 -24.05
C ASP A 168 6.09 31.30 -24.23
N PRO A 169 6.48 30.69 -25.37
CA PRO A 169 7.88 30.40 -25.66
C PRO A 169 8.72 31.58 -26.20
N ASP A 170 8.09 32.69 -26.59
CA ASP A 170 8.74 33.92 -27.12
C ASP A 170 7.97 35.15 -26.63
N ASP A 171 8.24 35.47 -25.38
CA ASP A 171 7.58 36.44 -24.52
C ASP A 171 7.48 37.88 -25.08
N ASP A 172 8.36 38.28 -25.99
CA ASP A 172 8.35 39.59 -26.63
C ASP A 172 8.18 39.55 -28.15
N ASN A 173 7.99 38.34 -28.69
CA ASN A 173 7.71 37.99 -30.07
C ASN A 173 8.71 38.60 -31.07
N ASP A 174 9.98 38.67 -30.68
CA ASP A 174 11.06 39.19 -31.51
C ASP A 174 11.62 38.17 -32.52
N GLY A 175 11.23 36.90 -32.36
CA GLY A 175 11.63 35.76 -33.17
C GLY A 175 12.78 34.94 -32.60
N VAL A 176 13.21 35.21 -31.37
CA VAL A 176 14.17 34.43 -30.59
C VAL A 176 13.47 33.88 -29.35
N PRO A 177 13.30 32.56 -29.20
CA PRO A 177 12.64 31.98 -28.03
C PRO A 177 13.35 32.32 -26.72
N ASP A 178 12.62 32.43 -25.62
CA ASP A 178 13.10 32.95 -24.33
C ASP A 178 14.35 32.24 -23.81
N GLY A 179 14.37 30.91 -23.89
CA GLY A 179 15.52 30.09 -23.49
C GLY A 179 16.79 30.31 -24.33
N ALA A 180 16.68 31.00 -25.47
CA ALA A 180 17.78 31.39 -26.35
C ALA A 180 17.97 32.91 -26.46
N ASP A 181 17.06 33.70 -25.89
CA ASP A 181 17.07 35.15 -25.95
C ASP A 181 17.88 35.75 -24.80
N ASN A 182 18.70 36.75 -25.13
CA ASN A 182 19.45 37.52 -24.14
C ASN A 182 18.66 38.68 -23.52
N CYS A 183 17.45 38.97 -24.01
CA CYS A 183 16.54 39.93 -23.43
C CYS A 183 15.04 39.55 -23.55
N PRO A 184 14.58 38.38 -23.02
CA PRO A 184 13.22 37.81 -23.20
C PRO A 184 12.00 38.70 -22.90
N ARG A 185 12.21 39.90 -22.38
CA ARG A 185 11.13 40.83 -22.01
C ARG A 185 11.25 42.15 -22.79
N LEU A 186 12.09 42.21 -23.82
CA LEU A 186 12.34 43.40 -24.62
C LEU A 186 12.89 43.03 -26.01
N ALA A 187 12.01 43.11 -26.99
CA ALA A 187 12.29 42.71 -28.35
C ALA A 187 13.59 43.29 -28.92
N ASN A 188 14.55 42.41 -29.20
CA ASN A 188 15.81 42.69 -29.85
C ASN A 188 16.17 41.58 -30.87
N PRO A 189 15.48 41.51 -32.03
CA PRO A 189 15.61 40.39 -32.98
C PRO A 189 17.03 40.12 -33.52
N ASP A 190 17.94 41.09 -33.39
CA ASP A 190 19.35 40.97 -33.78
C ASP A 190 20.27 40.52 -32.64
N GLN A 191 19.70 40.24 -31.47
CA GLN A 191 20.35 39.81 -30.23
C GLN A 191 21.42 40.81 -29.76
N VAL A 192 21.21 42.10 -30.05
CA VAL A 192 22.04 43.20 -29.56
C VAL A 192 21.46 43.72 -28.25
N MET A 193 22.24 43.57 -27.17
CA MET A 193 21.86 44.09 -25.84
C MET A 193 21.59 45.61 -25.89
N PRO A 194 20.53 46.10 -25.22
CA PRO A 194 20.30 47.53 -25.04
C PRO A 194 21.45 48.19 -24.26
N ALA A 195 21.59 49.50 -24.43
CA ALA A 195 22.63 50.27 -23.76
C ALA A 195 22.52 50.22 -22.23
N ASP A 196 21.29 50.05 -21.72
CA ASP A 196 21.00 49.76 -20.32
C ASP A 196 20.60 48.29 -20.18
N GLY A 197 21.58 47.41 -19.97
CA GLY A 197 21.36 45.97 -19.82
C GLY A 197 20.60 45.56 -18.55
N SER A 198 20.22 46.51 -17.68
CA SER A 198 19.31 46.23 -16.57
C SER A 198 17.88 45.95 -17.02
N GLN A 199 17.51 46.39 -18.24
CA GLN A 199 16.19 46.15 -18.81
C GLN A 199 15.93 44.68 -19.18
N CYS A 200 16.98 43.86 -19.22
CA CYS A 200 16.93 42.43 -19.55
C CYS A 200 17.11 41.50 -18.34
N ARG A 201 17.33 42.05 -17.14
CA ARG A 201 17.52 41.26 -15.90
C ARG A 201 16.37 41.54 -14.96
N VAL A 202 15.33 40.73 -15.09
CA VAL A 202 14.27 40.64 -14.08
C VAL A 202 14.67 39.52 -13.12
N ASP A 203 14.54 39.82 -11.83
CA ASP A 203 14.83 38.95 -10.67
C ASP A 203 13.72 39.30 -9.67
N ALA A 204 12.57 38.67 -9.87
CA ALA A 204 11.32 39.04 -9.23
C ALA A 204 11.31 38.73 -7.73
N ASP A 205 11.99 37.66 -7.31
CA ASP A 205 12.04 37.20 -5.93
C ASP A 205 13.34 37.59 -5.18
N GLY A 206 14.35 38.10 -5.89
CA GLY A 206 15.57 38.67 -5.32
C GLY A 206 16.61 37.63 -4.91
N ASP A 207 16.58 36.43 -5.49
CA ASP A 207 17.43 35.31 -5.12
C ASP A 207 18.82 35.33 -5.83
N ASN A 208 19.00 36.26 -6.77
CA ASN A 208 20.15 36.48 -7.68
C ASN A 208 20.25 35.52 -8.86
N ILE A 209 19.21 34.76 -9.14
CA ILE A 209 18.91 34.15 -10.43
C ILE A 209 18.02 35.15 -11.19
N SER A 210 18.04 35.09 -12.52
CA SER A 210 17.16 35.95 -13.32
C SER A 210 15.96 35.12 -13.70
N ASP A 211 14.74 35.69 -13.72
CA ASP A 211 13.49 34.98 -13.97
C ASP A 211 13.56 33.97 -15.13
N ASN A 212 14.22 34.34 -16.24
CA ASN A 212 14.35 33.48 -17.44
C ASN A 212 15.24 32.23 -17.27
N GLY A 213 15.98 32.14 -16.17
CA GLY A 213 16.79 30.99 -15.81
C GLY A 213 16.55 30.55 -14.37
N ASP A 214 15.42 30.97 -13.80
CA ASP A 214 14.94 30.64 -12.48
C ASP A 214 13.86 29.57 -12.61
N ASN A 215 14.05 28.41 -11.99
CA ASN A 215 13.04 27.34 -11.99
C ASN A 215 11.92 27.59 -10.96
N CYS A 216 12.00 28.66 -10.16
CA CYS A 216 10.92 29.18 -9.33
C CYS A 216 10.88 30.72 -9.30
N PRO A 217 10.56 31.42 -10.42
CA PRO A 217 10.69 32.88 -10.53
C PRO A 217 9.95 33.73 -9.47
N GLY A 218 8.95 33.15 -8.79
CA GLY A 218 8.20 33.79 -7.72
C GLY A 218 8.65 33.45 -6.29
N ILE A 219 9.59 32.51 -6.11
CA ILE A 219 9.98 31.94 -4.81
C ILE A 219 11.48 31.72 -4.76
N ALA A 220 12.16 32.58 -3.98
CA ALA A 220 13.61 32.57 -3.89
C ALA A 220 14.20 31.19 -3.52
N ASN A 221 14.91 30.59 -4.47
CA ASN A 221 15.60 29.32 -4.35
C ASN A 221 16.99 29.37 -5.04
N PRO A 222 17.99 30.05 -4.43
CA PRO A 222 19.28 30.29 -5.08
C PRO A 222 20.10 29.04 -5.44
N ASP A 223 19.71 27.88 -4.91
CA ASP A 223 20.30 26.58 -5.20
C ASP A 223 19.69 25.90 -6.44
N GLN A 224 18.52 26.35 -6.89
CA GLN A 224 17.81 25.85 -8.08
C GLN A 224 17.69 24.33 -8.04
N SER A 225 17.37 23.79 -6.86
CA SER A 225 17.13 22.36 -6.69
C SER A 225 15.88 21.97 -7.47
N ASP A 226 15.98 20.85 -8.19
CA ASP A 226 14.98 20.29 -9.09
C ASP A 226 15.27 18.78 -9.11
N LYS A 227 14.49 18.03 -8.32
CA LYS A 227 14.83 16.67 -7.94
C LYS A 227 14.44 15.65 -9.01
N ASP A 228 13.33 15.84 -9.70
CA ASP A 228 12.86 15.00 -10.79
C ASP A 228 13.37 15.45 -12.17
N ASN A 229 13.85 16.70 -12.30
CA ASN A 229 14.31 17.33 -13.53
C ASN A 229 13.17 17.60 -14.52
N ASP A 230 11.99 17.94 -14.03
CA ASP A 230 10.84 18.35 -14.84
C ASP A 230 10.95 19.83 -15.30
N GLY A 231 11.79 20.62 -14.62
CA GLY A 231 12.07 22.02 -14.89
C GLY A 231 11.36 23.01 -13.95
N LEU A 232 10.48 22.54 -13.06
CA LEU A 232 10.00 23.26 -11.89
C LEU A 232 10.99 23.04 -10.74
N GLY A 233 11.23 24.07 -9.92
CA GLY A 233 12.11 23.92 -8.75
C GLY A 233 11.40 23.35 -7.54
N ASP A 234 12.12 22.60 -6.70
CA ASP A 234 11.59 21.96 -5.47
C ASP A 234 10.85 22.96 -4.53
N ALA A 235 11.15 24.26 -4.64
CA ALA A 235 10.56 25.31 -3.83
C ALA A 235 9.15 25.72 -4.26
N CYS A 236 8.81 25.53 -5.53
CA CYS A 236 7.53 25.89 -6.14
C CYS A 236 6.79 24.67 -6.73
N ASP A 237 7.39 23.50 -6.67
CA ASP A 237 6.81 22.23 -7.11
C ASP A 237 5.96 21.57 -6.00
N ALA A 238 4.80 21.04 -6.39
CA ALA A 238 3.85 20.34 -5.54
C ALA A 238 4.12 18.82 -5.44
N ASP A 239 4.87 18.22 -6.37
CA ASP A 239 5.22 16.79 -6.44
C ASP A 239 6.70 16.60 -6.82
N ILE A 240 7.61 16.84 -5.87
CA ILE A 240 9.05 17.01 -6.17
C ILE A 240 9.79 15.72 -6.61
N ASP A 241 9.12 14.57 -6.60
CA ASP A 241 9.71 13.33 -7.08
C ASP A 241 8.90 12.63 -8.18
N ASP A 242 7.87 13.32 -8.70
CA ASP A 242 7.11 12.98 -9.89
C ASP A 242 6.47 11.58 -9.80
N ASP A 243 6.05 11.19 -8.59
CA ASP A 243 5.47 9.87 -8.30
C ASP A 243 3.92 9.84 -8.28
N SER A 244 3.32 11.01 -8.55
CA SER A 244 1.88 11.29 -8.53
C SER A 244 1.27 11.40 -7.13
N ILE A 245 2.08 11.52 -6.08
CA ILE A 245 1.64 11.77 -4.71
C ILE A 245 2.18 13.12 -4.26
N LEU A 246 1.28 14.09 -4.05
CA LEU A 246 1.70 15.42 -3.60
C LEU A 246 2.56 15.39 -2.34
N ASN A 247 3.51 16.34 -2.29
CA ASN A 247 4.42 16.62 -1.18
C ASN A 247 3.79 16.58 0.22
N GLU A 248 2.53 17.00 0.36
CA GLU A 248 1.80 17.06 1.63
C GLU A 248 1.29 15.70 2.10
N ALA A 249 1.03 14.79 1.16
CA ALA A 249 0.49 13.46 1.36
C ALA A 249 1.57 12.36 1.26
N ASP A 250 2.74 12.70 0.72
CA ASP A 250 3.82 11.76 0.46
C ASP A 250 4.65 11.46 1.72
N ASN A 251 4.69 10.18 2.09
CA ASN A 251 5.51 9.67 3.20
C ASN A 251 7.00 9.56 2.86
N CYS A 252 7.40 9.88 1.63
CA CYS A 252 8.77 9.81 1.16
C CYS A 252 9.25 10.93 0.24
N ARG A 253 8.52 12.03 0.12
CA ARG A 253 8.78 13.34 -0.51
C ARG A 253 9.86 13.46 -1.59
N ASP A 254 11.10 13.07 -1.29
CA ASP A 254 12.25 13.19 -2.20
C ASP A 254 12.58 11.87 -2.93
N VAL A 255 11.75 10.82 -2.82
CA VAL A 255 12.03 9.46 -3.31
C VAL A 255 10.74 8.79 -3.79
N ALA A 256 10.54 8.82 -5.12
CA ALA A 256 9.38 8.24 -5.77
C ALA A 256 8.99 6.85 -5.25
N ASN A 257 7.79 6.77 -4.70
CA ASN A 257 7.20 5.59 -4.08
C ASN A 257 5.66 5.67 -4.07
N ARG A 258 5.06 5.74 -5.25
CA ARG A 258 3.60 5.74 -5.48
C ARG A 258 2.75 4.75 -4.65
N ASP A 259 3.32 3.63 -4.20
CA ASP A 259 2.62 2.66 -3.34
C ASP A 259 2.44 3.11 -1.88
N GLN A 260 3.15 4.17 -1.47
CA GLN A 260 3.13 4.76 -0.14
C GLN A 260 3.30 3.72 0.97
N ALA A 261 4.07 2.66 0.70
CA ALA A 261 4.28 1.57 1.65
C ALA A 261 4.98 2.08 2.92
N ASP A 262 4.32 1.91 4.07
CA ASP A 262 4.84 2.21 5.41
C ASP A 262 4.50 1.02 6.33
N ASP A 263 5.29 -0.04 6.20
CA ASP A 263 5.02 -1.32 6.85
C ASP A 263 5.15 -1.22 8.37
N ASP A 264 6.04 -0.36 8.87
CA ASP A 264 6.28 -0.19 10.29
C ASP A 264 5.47 0.95 10.95
N ARG A 265 4.75 1.73 10.12
CA ARG A 265 3.78 2.78 10.49
C ARG A 265 4.38 3.89 11.31
N ASP A 266 5.60 4.28 10.99
CA ASP A 266 6.27 5.36 11.67
C ASP A 266 6.11 6.73 10.98
N GLY A 267 5.41 6.74 9.83
CA GLY A 267 5.12 7.91 9.03
C GLY A 267 6.20 8.25 8.01
N LEU A 268 7.27 7.45 7.91
CA LEU A 268 8.27 7.54 6.84
C LEU A 268 8.14 6.28 5.96
N GLY A 269 7.96 6.45 4.67
CA GLY A 269 7.77 5.31 3.77
C GLY A 269 9.00 4.41 3.68
N ASP A 270 8.77 3.14 3.37
CA ASP A 270 9.80 2.10 3.30
C ASP A 270 10.92 2.45 2.30
N ALA A 271 10.59 3.21 1.24
CA ALA A 271 11.52 3.64 0.21
C ALA A 271 12.64 4.52 0.77
N CYS A 272 12.25 5.56 1.52
CA CYS A 272 13.13 6.58 2.09
C CYS A 272 13.51 6.30 3.56
N ASP A 273 12.87 5.32 4.23
CA ASP A 273 13.25 4.96 5.59
C ASP A 273 14.55 4.13 5.60
N SER A 274 15.59 4.73 6.16
CA SER A 274 16.90 4.10 6.37
C SER A 274 16.93 3.23 7.62
N LEU A 275 15.96 3.40 8.52
CA LEU A 275 15.83 2.67 9.77
C LEU A 275 14.78 1.56 9.72
N TYR A 276 14.11 1.41 8.58
CA TYR A 276 13.13 0.38 8.32
C TYR A 276 13.73 -1.00 8.53
N CYS A 277 13.16 -1.75 9.46
CA CYS A 277 13.43 -3.17 9.56
C CYS A 277 12.35 -3.95 10.31
N LEU A 278 11.95 -5.10 9.75
CA LEU A 278 10.92 -5.92 10.38
C LEU A 278 11.49 -6.72 11.56
N VAL A 279 11.00 -6.43 12.77
CA VAL A 279 11.31 -7.21 13.98
C VAL A 279 10.32 -8.36 14.14
N VAL A 280 10.77 -9.59 13.88
CA VAL A 280 9.96 -10.80 14.04
C VAL A 280 9.99 -11.33 15.48
N ASP A 281 11.13 -11.24 16.18
CA ASP A 281 11.28 -11.66 17.57
C ASP A 281 11.31 -10.44 18.49
N PRO A 282 10.25 -10.17 19.29
CA PRO A 282 10.18 -8.99 20.14
C PRO A 282 11.23 -9.00 21.27
N THR A 283 11.84 -10.16 21.56
CA THR A 283 12.93 -10.30 22.53
C THR A 283 14.30 -9.97 21.95
N GLN A 284 14.45 -9.99 20.62
CA GLN A 284 15.69 -9.71 19.88
C GLN A 284 15.51 -8.53 18.93
N LYS A 285 15.21 -7.35 19.48
CA LYS A 285 14.92 -6.13 18.71
C LYS A 285 16.03 -5.68 17.76
N ASP A 286 17.28 -6.03 18.05
CA ASP A 286 18.43 -5.68 17.22
C ASP A 286 18.63 -6.66 16.04
N LYS A 287 17.90 -7.79 16.03
CA LYS A 287 17.89 -8.76 14.92
C LYS A 287 16.60 -8.61 14.12
N CYS A 288 16.59 -7.61 13.25
CA CYS A 288 15.50 -7.37 12.33
C CYS A 288 15.83 -7.79 10.89
N LEU A 289 14.79 -8.05 10.12
CA LEU A 289 14.84 -8.33 8.70
C LEU A 289 14.87 -6.99 7.96
N ASP A 290 16.07 -6.54 7.62
CA ASP A 290 16.34 -5.28 6.94
C ASP A 290 16.53 -5.55 5.43
N PRO A 291 15.70 -4.99 4.54
CA PRO A 291 15.75 -5.24 3.09
C PRO A 291 17.03 -4.72 2.44
N LYS A 292 17.60 -3.66 3.01
CA LYS A 292 18.85 -3.01 2.55
C LYS A 292 20.10 -3.74 3.08
N SER A 293 19.93 -4.79 3.91
CA SER A 293 21.03 -5.62 4.44
C SER A 293 21.26 -6.93 3.66
N PRO A 294 22.41 -7.62 3.87
CA PRO A 294 22.63 -8.97 3.32
C PRO A 294 21.51 -9.94 3.68
N PHE A 295 21.30 -10.98 2.86
CA PHE A 295 20.21 -11.94 3.04
C PHE A 295 20.18 -12.55 4.46
N THR A 296 19.03 -12.45 5.11
CA THR A 296 18.76 -12.97 6.47
C THR A 296 17.38 -13.60 6.53
N VAL A 297 17.21 -14.57 7.44
CA VAL A 297 15.94 -15.22 7.72
C VAL A 297 15.63 -15.25 9.21
N SER A 298 14.35 -15.33 9.55
CA SER A 298 13.85 -15.52 10.90
C SER A 298 12.91 -16.71 10.99
N ALA A 299 13.06 -17.49 12.04
CA ALA A 299 12.21 -18.63 12.37
C ALA A 299 11.14 -18.31 13.43
N GLY A 300 10.92 -17.03 13.75
CA GLY A 300 9.94 -16.59 14.75
C GLY A 300 10.48 -16.47 16.19
N GLY A 301 11.76 -16.80 16.44
CA GLY A 301 12.37 -16.66 17.76
C GLY A 301 11.92 -17.76 18.73
N THR A 302 10.93 -17.46 19.58
CA THR A 302 10.44 -18.39 20.62
C THR A 302 8.93 -18.62 20.51
N MET A 303 8.50 -19.88 20.61
CA MET A 303 7.10 -20.28 20.55
C MET A 303 6.76 -21.31 21.63
N ARG A 304 5.48 -21.38 22.01
CA ARG A 304 4.97 -22.29 23.03
C ARG A 304 3.86 -23.19 22.46
N LEU A 305 3.90 -24.48 22.79
CA LEU A 305 2.81 -25.42 22.60
C LEU A 305 2.34 -25.95 23.96
N GLU A 306 1.03 -26.11 24.12
CA GLU A 306 0.43 -26.54 25.39
C GLU A 306 0.73 -28.02 25.70
N LYS A 307 0.81 -28.87 24.68
CA LYS A 307 1.01 -30.33 24.84
C LYS A 307 1.82 -30.92 23.68
N SER A 308 2.43 -32.07 23.93
CA SER A 308 3.02 -32.89 22.87
C SER A 308 1.92 -33.48 21.97
N GLY A 309 2.29 -33.81 20.74
CA GLY A 309 1.38 -34.27 19.69
C GLY A 309 0.69 -33.16 18.89
N ASP A 310 0.76 -31.90 19.35
CA ASP A 310 0.25 -30.77 18.58
C ASP A 310 1.13 -30.50 17.37
N THR A 311 0.48 -30.29 16.24
CA THR A 311 1.16 -30.09 14.96
C THR A 311 1.58 -28.65 14.81
N LEU A 312 2.85 -28.43 14.52
CA LEU A 312 3.43 -27.13 14.24
C LEU A 312 3.92 -27.08 12.80
N ARG A 313 3.47 -26.06 12.06
CA ARG A 313 4.14 -25.61 10.84
C ARG A 313 5.13 -24.52 11.25
N PRO A 314 6.45 -24.77 11.16
CA PRO A 314 7.43 -23.75 11.54
C PRO A 314 7.26 -22.51 10.66
N PRO A 315 7.24 -21.29 11.22
CA PRO A 315 7.16 -20.08 10.41
C PRO A 315 8.54 -19.77 9.79
N LEU A 316 8.53 -19.19 8.59
CA LEU A 316 9.73 -18.74 7.90
C LEU A 316 9.51 -17.31 7.42
N PHE A 317 10.38 -16.41 7.84
CA PHE A 317 10.43 -15.02 7.40
C PHE A 317 11.79 -14.74 6.78
N ALA A 318 11.88 -13.83 5.81
CA ALA A 318 13.15 -13.40 5.24
C ALA A 318 13.13 -11.93 4.87
N ASN A 319 14.29 -11.27 4.85
CA ASN A 319 14.43 -9.86 4.49
C ASN A 319 14.38 -9.59 2.98
N ARG A 320 13.74 -10.46 2.23
CA ARG A 320 13.42 -10.27 0.81
C ARG A 320 11.95 -10.54 0.68
N ASN A 321 11.22 -9.69 -0.03
CA ASN A 321 9.83 -9.92 -0.33
C ASN A 321 9.73 -10.63 -1.70
N GLY A 322 8.96 -11.73 -1.79
CA GLY A 322 8.69 -12.44 -3.05
C GLY A 322 9.89 -13.18 -3.68
N ALA A 323 11.01 -13.32 -2.98
CA ALA A 323 12.18 -14.00 -3.52
C ALA A 323 12.07 -15.52 -3.38
N ALA A 324 12.26 -16.26 -4.47
CA ALA A 324 12.29 -17.72 -4.42
C ALA A 324 13.47 -18.23 -3.58
N MET A 325 13.20 -19.13 -2.64
CA MET A 325 14.21 -19.70 -1.74
C MET A 325 14.01 -21.20 -1.55
N GLU A 326 15.12 -21.92 -1.42
CA GLU A 326 15.15 -23.27 -0.89
C GLU A 326 15.30 -23.22 0.63
N TYR A 327 14.67 -24.12 1.37
CA TYR A 327 14.87 -24.25 2.81
C TYR A 327 15.23 -25.67 3.22
N ARG A 328 15.86 -25.77 4.39
CA ARG A 328 16.10 -27.01 5.13
C ARG A 328 15.90 -26.78 6.63
N TRP A 329 14.89 -27.43 7.20
CA TRP A 329 14.65 -27.51 8.64
C TRP A 329 15.36 -28.70 9.26
N THR A 330 15.99 -28.48 10.41
CA THR A 330 16.68 -29.50 11.19
C THR A 330 16.35 -29.34 12.67
N VAL A 331 16.01 -30.44 13.35
CA VAL A 331 15.92 -30.45 14.82
C VAL A 331 17.33 -30.52 15.37
N THR A 332 17.84 -29.41 15.91
CA THR A 332 19.20 -29.28 16.44
C THR A 332 19.28 -29.61 17.92
N ARG A 333 18.19 -29.40 18.68
CA ARG A 333 18.04 -29.83 20.07
C ARG A 333 16.66 -30.42 20.31
N ARG A 334 16.61 -31.47 21.13
CA ARG A 334 15.37 -32.10 21.60
C ARG A 334 15.51 -32.60 23.04
N PRO A 335 14.39 -32.77 23.78
CA PRO A 335 14.40 -33.36 25.11
C PRO A 335 14.92 -34.80 25.13
N ASP A 336 15.41 -35.25 26.28
CA ASP A 336 15.86 -36.63 26.46
C ASP A 336 14.71 -37.62 26.20
N GLY A 337 14.96 -38.63 25.38
CA GLY A 337 13.97 -39.65 25.00
C GLY A 337 13.12 -39.27 23.78
N SER A 338 13.21 -38.04 23.28
CA SER A 338 12.52 -37.61 22.06
C SER A 338 13.20 -38.14 20.79
N ASN A 339 12.38 -38.56 19.83
CA ASN A 339 12.75 -38.90 18.45
C ASN A 339 12.02 -38.01 17.42
N ALA A 340 11.43 -36.90 17.86
CA ALA A 340 10.73 -35.97 16.97
C ALA A 340 11.64 -35.45 15.86
N VAL A 341 11.10 -35.41 14.65
CA VAL A 341 11.75 -34.91 13.43
C VAL A 341 10.81 -33.96 12.70
N VAL A 342 11.36 -33.14 11.81
CA VAL A 342 10.55 -32.35 10.87
C VAL A 342 10.25 -33.23 9.67
N GLU A 343 8.97 -33.48 9.40
CA GLU A 343 8.49 -34.08 8.17
C GLU A 343 8.57 -33.05 7.04
N ASN A 344 8.91 -33.50 5.82
CA ASN A 344 9.21 -32.63 4.68
C ASN A 344 10.20 -31.50 5.03
N PRO A 345 11.40 -31.85 5.55
CA PRO A 345 12.31 -30.86 6.10
C PRO A 345 12.93 -29.95 5.03
N GLN A 346 12.79 -30.27 3.74
CA GLN A 346 13.39 -29.52 2.65
C GLN A 346 12.35 -29.22 1.57
N GLY A 347 12.45 -28.05 0.98
CA GLY A 347 11.49 -27.59 -0.03
C GLY A 347 11.85 -26.21 -0.56
N ALA A 348 10.85 -25.57 -1.16
CA ALA A 348 10.96 -24.21 -1.66
C ALA A 348 9.82 -23.33 -1.14
N VAL A 349 10.09 -22.03 -1.08
CA VAL A 349 9.12 -20.96 -0.87
C VAL A 349 9.30 -19.95 -2.00
N THR A 350 8.21 -19.32 -2.43
CA THR A 350 8.24 -18.37 -3.56
C THR A 350 7.49 -17.08 -3.27
N LEU A 351 6.53 -17.11 -2.35
CA LEU A 351 5.64 -15.99 -2.04
C LEU A 351 5.80 -15.60 -0.58
N SER A 352 5.73 -14.31 -0.31
CA SER A 352 5.63 -13.79 1.05
C SER A 352 4.60 -12.69 1.14
N ARG A 353 3.89 -12.64 2.28
CA ARG A 353 3.06 -11.50 2.70
C ARG A 353 3.57 -11.05 4.06
N ASN A 354 3.71 -9.75 4.29
CA ASN A 354 4.30 -9.21 5.52
C ASN A 354 5.62 -9.93 5.89
N TRP A 355 6.49 -10.17 4.91
CA TRP A 355 7.79 -10.86 5.06
C TRP A 355 7.73 -12.33 5.48
N GLN A 356 6.54 -12.88 5.72
CA GLN A 356 6.33 -14.29 6.04
C GLN A 356 6.13 -15.08 4.75
N TYR A 357 6.93 -16.13 4.58
CA TYR A 357 6.90 -16.97 3.40
C TYR A 357 5.90 -18.10 3.49
N THR A 358 5.21 -18.34 2.37
CA THR A 358 4.31 -19.47 2.19
C THR A 358 5.07 -20.64 1.56
N TYR A 359 4.88 -21.82 2.16
CA TYR A 359 5.44 -23.06 1.65
C TYR A 359 4.73 -23.51 0.38
N VAL A 360 5.51 -23.91 -0.63
CA VAL A 360 4.96 -24.50 -1.87
C VAL A 360 4.32 -25.86 -1.55
N ASP A 361 3.16 -26.11 -2.17
CA ASP A 361 2.38 -27.34 -2.00
C ASP A 361 3.23 -28.61 -2.17
N GLY A 362 2.99 -29.59 -1.29
CA GLY A 362 3.72 -30.85 -1.27
C GLY A 362 5.10 -30.80 -0.59
N SER A 363 5.60 -29.62 -0.23
CA SER A 363 6.86 -29.46 0.51
C SER A 363 6.67 -28.99 1.95
N VAL A 364 5.44 -28.65 2.38
CA VAL A 364 5.13 -28.02 3.68
C VAL A 364 5.79 -28.77 4.85
N PRO A 365 6.71 -28.11 5.60
CA PRO A 365 7.37 -28.72 6.73
C PRO A 365 6.39 -28.86 7.87
N ASN A 366 6.45 -30.01 8.53
CA ASN A 366 5.54 -30.34 9.61
C ASN A 366 6.31 -30.91 10.79
N PHE A 367 6.11 -30.33 11.97
CA PHE A 367 6.78 -30.77 13.19
C PHE A 367 5.75 -31.18 14.24
N VAL A 368 5.93 -32.37 14.82
CA VAL A 368 5.09 -32.87 15.90
C VAL A 368 6.01 -33.27 17.07
N PRO A 369 6.01 -32.53 18.19
CA PRO A 369 6.78 -32.91 19.36
C PRO A 369 6.16 -34.17 19.97
N ASP A 370 7.00 -35.15 20.32
CA ASP A 370 6.58 -36.41 20.93
C ASP A 370 6.63 -36.40 22.47
N THR A 371 7.36 -35.43 23.05
CA THR A 371 7.60 -35.31 24.49
C THR A 371 7.47 -33.85 24.92
N GLU A 372 7.15 -33.61 26.19
CA GLU A 372 7.25 -32.26 26.77
C GLU A 372 8.72 -31.84 26.94
N GLY A 373 8.98 -30.53 26.88
CA GLY A 373 10.31 -29.94 27.01
C GLY A 373 10.64 -28.94 25.91
N THR A 374 11.91 -28.61 25.78
CA THR A 374 12.40 -27.61 24.82
C THR A 374 13.03 -28.26 23.59
N TYR A 375 12.60 -27.80 22.42
CA TYR A 375 13.14 -28.16 21.12
C TYR A 375 13.80 -26.94 20.47
N GLU A 376 14.88 -27.13 19.73
CA GLU A 376 15.47 -26.12 18.85
C GLU A 376 15.35 -26.63 17.41
N LEU A 377 14.65 -25.88 16.56
CA LEU A 377 14.50 -26.15 15.14
C LEU A 377 15.27 -25.07 14.38
N THR A 378 16.26 -25.46 13.59
CA THR A 378 17.05 -24.55 12.78
C THR A 378 16.63 -24.65 11.33
N VAL A 379 16.31 -23.50 10.72
CA VAL A 379 16.15 -23.37 9.27
C VAL A 379 17.44 -22.86 8.66
N GLU A 380 17.88 -23.50 7.59
CA GLU A 380 18.83 -22.95 6.62
C GLU A 380 18.02 -22.60 5.36
N ALA A 381 18.06 -21.33 4.95
CA ALA A 381 17.41 -20.86 3.75
C ALA A 381 18.46 -20.40 2.74
N ARG A 382 18.19 -20.62 1.46
CA ARG A 382 19.06 -20.23 0.36
C ARG A 382 18.28 -19.56 -0.75
N LEU A 383 18.67 -18.36 -1.16
CA LEU A 383 18.10 -17.71 -2.35
C LEU A 383 18.33 -18.57 -3.60
N ALA A 384 17.28 -18.82 -4.37
CA ALA A 384 17.35 -19.55 -5.64
C ALA A 384 18.16 -18.77 -6.68
N PHE A 385 18.06 -17.44 -6.66
CA PHE A 385 18.79 -16.53 -7.52
C PHE A 385 19.78 -15.66 -6.72
N ALA A 386 20.69 -15.01 -7.43
CA ALA A 386 21.60 -14.05 -6.81
C ALA A 386 20.82 -12.83 -6.35
N ASP A 387 21.13 -12.32 -5.16
CA ASP A 387 20.78 -10.95 -4.83
C ASP A 387 21.56 -9.99 -5.76
N ARG A 388 20.89 -8.93 -6.22
CA ARG A 388 21.48 -7.93 -7.13
C ARG A 388 22.57 -7.10 -6.45
N VAL A 389 22.39 -6.81 -5.16
CA VAL A 389 23.26 -5.97 -4.34
C VAL A 389 24.28 -6.82 -3.56
N PHE A 390 23.85 -7.98 -3.05
CA PHE A 390 24.67 -8.88 -2.22
C PHE A 390 24.83 -10.28 -2.83
N PRO A 391 25.47 -10.43 -4.00
CA PRO A 391 25.50 -11.67 -4.77
C PRO A 391 26.17 -12.86 -4.04
N ASP A 392 27.01 -12.58 -3.05
CA ASP A 392 27.74 -13.58 -2.25
C ASP A 392 27.00 -14.00 -0.97
N SER A 393 26.00 -13.23 -0.52
CA SER A 393 25.22 -13.51 0.68
C SER A 393 23.90 -14.17 0.32
N ARG A 394 23.93 -15.47 0.02
CA ARG A 394 22.74 -16.22 -0.42
C ARG A 394 22.20 -17.23 0.56
N VAL A 395 22.89 -17.47 1.66
CA VAL A 395 22.51 -18.49 2.66
C VAL A 395 22.41 -17.82 4.01
N ALA A 396 21.29 -18.07 4.70
CA ALA A 396 21.04 -17.57 6.04
C ALA A 396 20.45 -18.68 6.91
N THR A 397 20.72 -18.60 8.21
CA THR A 397 20.19 -19.56 9.18
C THR A 397 19.46 -18.85 10.32
N SER A 398 18.42 -19.49 10.83
CA SER A 398 17.70 -19.01 12.01
C SER A 398 17.20 -20.18 12.84
N THR A 399 17.02 -19.97 14.14
CA THR A 399 16.57 -21.00 15.08
C THR A 399 15.28 -20.59 15.76
N LEU A 400 14.31 -21.48 15.72
CA LEU A 400 13.09 -21.44 16.51
C LEU A 400 13.30 -22.25 17.80
N VAL A 401 13.06 -21.61 18.93
CA VAL A 401 13.01 -22.26 20.25
C VAL A 401 11.55 -22.58 20.57
N LEU A 402 11.21 -23.86 20.64
CA LEU A 402 9.87 -24.33 20.92
C LEU A 402 9.81 -24.95 22.31
N THR A 403 8.93 -24.42 23.17
CA THR A 403 8.69 -24.98 24.51
C THR A 403 7.33 -25.69 24.53
N VAL A 404 7.33 -26.96 24.92
CA VAL A 404 6.15 -27.83 24.91
C VAL A 404 5.79 -28.23 26.35
N GLY A 405 4.58 -27.88 26.80
CA GLY A 405 4.06 -28.19 28.12
C GLY A 405 3.46 -26.98 28.84
N LYS A 406 2.66 -27.23 29.88
CA LYS A 406 2.00 -26.19 30.67
C LYS A 406 3.01 -25.28 31.39
N GLY A 407 2.77 -23.98 31.34
CA GLY A 407 3.60 -23.01 32.04
C GLY A 407 3.38 -23.05 33.53
N ASP A 408 4.44 -22.81 34.29
CA ASP A 408 4.35 -22.43 35.70
C ASP A 408 3.82 -20.98 35.83
N ASP A 409 2.74 -20.64 35.12
CA ASP A 409 2.10 -19.34 35.26
C ASP A 409 1.09 -19.39 36.42
N GLU A 410 1.60 -19.11 37.62
CA GLU A 410 0.77 -18.62 38.73
C GLU A 410 0.23 -17.23 38.36
N GLY A 411 -1.01 -17.19 37.87
CA GLY A 411 -1.91 -16.05 38.08
C GLY A 411 -2.22 -15.15 36.88
N SER A 412 -3.28 -15.48 36.14
CA SER A 412 -4.27 -14.52 35.65
C SER A 412 -5.51 -15.27 35.14
N ASN A 413 -6.68 -14.71 35.40
CA ASN A 413 -7.97 -15.37 35.41
C ASN A 413 -8.73 -15.20 34.07
N CYS A 414 -9.52 -16.22 33.72
CA CYS A 414 -10.56 -16.31 32.69
C CYS A 414 -10.15 -16.35 31.20
N SER A 415 -10.12 -17.58 30.65
CA SER A 415 -11.09 -17.98 29.61
C SER A 415 -11.01 -19.49 29.34
N SER A 416 -12.07 -20.21 29.68
CA SER A 416 -12.28 -21.61 29.31
C SER A 416 -12.60 -21.71 27.82
N VAL A 417 -11.74 -22.37 27.04
CA VAL A 417 -12.04 -22.79 25.66
C VAL A 417 -12.51 -24.26 25.70
N PRO A 418 -13.66 -24.63 25.09
CA PRO A 418 -14.14 -26.00 25.06
C PRO A 418 -13.24 -26.86 24.16
N ALA A 419 -13.09 -28.13 24.54
CA ALA A 419 -12.39 -29.14 23.76
C ALA A 419 -13.04 -29.33 22.39
N GLY A 420 -12.29 -29.02 21.32
CA GLY A 420 -12.67 -29.32 19.94
C GLY A 420 -12.38 -28.18 18.97
N PHE A 421 -11.12 -27.78 18.83
CA PHE A 421 -10.67 -26.94 17.71
C PHE A 421 -9.34 -27.47 17.18
N SER A 422 -9.28 -27.68 15.87
CA SER A 422 -8.06 -27.93 15.11
C SER A 422 -7.18 -26.68 15.16
N ALA A 423 -5.87 -26.87 15.26
CA ALA A 423 -4.85 -25.84 15.48
C ALA A 423 -4.58 -24.93 14.27
N THR A 424 -5.59 -24.56 13.49
CA THR A 424 -5.49 -23.56 12.42
C THR A 424 -5.55 -22.11 12.95
N ALA A 425 -5.94 -21.90 14.21
CA ALA A 425 -6.05 -20.55 14.80
C ALA A 425 -4.78 -20.05 15.55
N LEU A 426 -3.69 -20.84 15.58
CA LEU A 426 -2.45 -20.43 16.25
C LEU A 426 -1.59 -19.45 15.44
N GLY A 427 -1.86 -19.30 14.14
CA GLY A 427 -1.25 -18.24 13.32
C GLY A 427 -1.67 -16.84 13.79
N ALA A 428 -2.95 -16.65 14.11
CA ALA A 428 -3.50 -15.34 14.48
C ALA A 428 -2.99 -14.81 15.84
N ALA A 429 -2.62 -15.69 16.78
CA ALA A 429 -2.15 -15.27 18.10
C ALA A 429 -0.69 -14.77 18.11
N LEU A 430 0.14 -15.20 17.14
CA LEU A 430 1.48 -14.65 16.92
C LEU A 430 1.46 -13.41 16.02
N LEU A 431 0.49 -13.30 15.11
CA LEU A 431 0.28 -12.09 14.29
C LEU A 431 -0.18 -10.86 15.08
N GLY A 432 -0.75 -11.05 16.28
CA GLY A 432 -1.28 -9.95 17.11
C GLY A 432 -0.24 -9.02 17.74
N VAL A 433 1.06 -9.34 17.69
CA VAL A 433 2.13 -8.49 18.25
C VAL A 433 3.38 -8.53 17.36
N LEU A 434 3.24 -8.19 16.08
CA LEU A 434 4.36 -7.58 15.37
C LEU A 434 4.56 -6.19 16.00
N MET A 435 5.49 -6.06 16.95
CA MET A 435 5.93 -4.73 17.39
C MET A 435 6.85 -4.16 16.31
N ARG A 436 6.21 -3.52 15.33
CA ARG A 436 6.79 -2.66 14.30
C ARG A 436 7.61 -1.57 14.98
N ARG A 437 8.93 -1.67 14.88
CA ARG A 437 9.85 -0.73 15.53
C ARG A 437 11.14 -0.57 14.75
N ARG A 438 11.37 0.67 14.35
CA ARG A 438 12.61 1.33 13.98
C ARG A 438 13.89 0.84 14.67
N ARG A 439 14.99 0.73 13.90
CA ARG A 439 16.35 0.65 14.47
C ARG A 439 16.61 1.86 15.38
N ARG A 440 17.28 1.64 16.53
CA ARG A 440 17.85 2.74 17.30
C ARG A 440 19.12 3.24 16.60
N GLU A 441 19.23 4.55 16.43
CA GLU A 441 20.49 5.21 16.02
C GLU A 441 21.63 4.73 16.93
N GLN A 442 22.74 4.29 16.33
CA GLN A 442 23.95 3.85 17.05
C GLN A 442 24.82 5.01 17.48
#